data_AF-A0A5C8DJY7-F1
#
_entry.id   AF-A0A5C8DJY7-F1
#
_cell.length_a   1.000
_cell.length_b   1.000
_cell.length_c   1.000
_cell.angle_alpha   90.00
_cell.angle_beta   90.00
_cell.angle_gamma   90.00
#
_symmetry.space_group_name_H-M   'P 1'
#
loop_
_entity.id
_entity.type
_entity.pdbx_description
1 polymer ?
#
loop_
_entity_poly.entity_id
_entity_poly.type
_entity_poly.pdbx_seq_one_letter_code
_entity_poly.pdbx_strand_id
1 'polypeptide(L)' 'MNKQSQILVRSQFDMMMDWEIGELCEEETIVLFQGLIDSGLAWKLQGMYGRCAEALIEEGYCEPRRF' A
#
# COMPACT_ATOMS: atom_id res chain seq x y z
N MET A 1 27.19 -7.51 21.53
CA MET A 1 27.12 -7.39 20.05
C MET A 1 25.67 -7.48 19.67
N ASN A 2 25.14 -6.37 19.15
CA ASN A 2 23.72 -6.04 19.12
C ASN A 2 23.05 -6.64 17.88
N LYS A 3 21.99 -7.43 18.06
CA LYS A 3 20.98 -7.65 17.03
C LYS A 3 19.65 -7.36 17.71
N GLN A 4 19.26 -6.09 17.64
CA GLN A 4 17.92 -5.63 17.94
C GLN A 4 16.94 -6.65 17.35
N SER A 5 16.22 -7.38 18.19
CA SER A 5 15.03 -8.12 17.80
C SER A 5 13.94 -7.10 17.49
N GLN A 6 14.09 -6.39 16.38
CA GLN A 6 13.03 -5.59 15.80
C GLN A 6 12.23 -6.54 14.92
N ILE A 7 10.94 -6.69 15.24
CA ILE A 7 9.95 -7.15 14.27
C ILE A 7 10.12 -6.21 13.07
N LEU A 8 10.54 -6.74 11.92
CA LEU A 8 10.75 -5.94 10.72
C LEU A 8 9.38 -5.47 10.22
N VAL A 9 8.96 -4.29 10.66
CA VAL A 9 7.83 -3.60 10.07
C VAL A 9 8.32 -3.10 8.70
N ARG A 10 7.83 -3.71 7.61
CA ARG A 10 8.13 -3.25 6.25
C ARG A 10 7.68 -1.80 6.11
N SER A 11 8.51 -0.94 5.52
CA SER A 11 8.09 0.44 5.27
C SER A 11 7.12 0.49 4.09
N GLN A 12 6.28 1.53 4.05
CA GLN A 12 5.38 1.73 2.91
C GLN A 12 6.14 1.91 1.58
N PHE A 13 7.36 2.45 1.62
CA PHE A 13 8.23 2.55 0.45
C PHE A 13 8.67 1.19 -0.06
N ASP A 14 9.11 0.30 0.83
CA ASP A 14 9.51 -1.07 0.44
C ASP A 14 8.33 -1.82 -0.16
N MET A 15 7.15 -1.70 0.43
CA MET A 15 5.92 -2.31 -0.11
C MET A 15 5.56 -1.80 -1.50
N MET A 16 5.74 -0.50 -1.78
CA MET A 16 5.53 0.04 -3.14
C MET A 16 6.51 -0.57 -4.15
N MET A 17 7.80 -0.67 -3.78
CA MET A 17 8.80 -1.29 -4.64
C MET A 17 8.46 -2.74 -4.96
N ASP A 18 8.04 -3.51 -3.96
CA ASP A 18 7.68 -4.92 -4.11
C ASP A 18 6.37 -5.10 -4.91
N TRP A 19 5.43 -4.15 -4.81
CA TRP A 19 4.21 -4.17 -5.62
C TRP A 19 4.51 -3.94 -7.11
N GLU A 20 5.40 -3.00 -7.44
CA GLU A 20 5.79 -2.68 -8.82
C GLU A 20 6.46 -3.87 -9.54
N ILE A 21 7.08 -4.77 -8.78
CA ILE A 21 7.71 -5.99 -9.31
C ILE A 21 6.85 -7.24 -9.15
N GLY A 22 5.63 -7.12 -8.60
CA GLY A 22 4.68 -8.22 -8.46
C GLY A 22 4.98 -9.22 -7.33
N GLU A 23 5.70 -8.78 -6.30
CA GLU A 23 6.10 -9.62 -5.15
C GLU A 23 5.15 -9.52 -3.95
N LEU A 24 4.19 -8.57 -3.97
CA LEU A 24 3.14 -8.53 -2.94
C LEU A 24 2.08 -9.59 -3.19
N CYS A 25 1.63 -10.24 -2.12
CA CYS A 25 0.38 -10.99 -2.16
C CYS A 25 -0.84 -10.05 -2.15
N GLU A 26 -2.03 -10.62 -2.29
CA GLU A 26 -3.29 -9.86 -2.33
C GLU A 26 -3.51 -9.07 -1.03
N GLU A 27 -3.33 -9.71 0.12
CA GLU A 27 -3.52 -9.07 1.43
C GLU A 27 -2.51 -7.92 1.64
N GLU A 28 -1.25 -8.11 1.25
CA GLU A 28 -0.23 -7.06 1.34
C GLU A 28 -0.51 -5.92 0.37
N THR A 29 -1.07 -6.21 -0.81
CA THR A 29 -1.54 -5.20 -1.76
C THR A 29 -2.65 -4.36 -1.13
N ILE A 30 -3.65 -4.99 -0.52
CA ILE A 30 -4.75 -4.27 0.16
C ILE A 30 -4.19 -3.38 1.29
N VAL A 31 -3.27 -3.90 2.11
CA VAL A 31 -2.64 -3.14 3.20
C VAL A 31 -1.86 -1.94 2.66
N LEU A 32 -1.08 -2.12 1.58
CA LEU A 32 -0.36 -1.02 0.93
C LEU A 32 -1.35 0.06 0.45
N PHE A 33 -2.36 -0.34 -0.31
CA PHE A 33 -3.29 0.59 -0.95
C PHE A 33 -4.16 1.32 0.06
N GLN A 34 -4.65 0.66 1.12
CA GLN A 34 -5.37 1.36 2.19
C GLN A 34 -4.51 2.46 2.82
N GLY A 35 -3.24 2.18 3.13
CA GLY A 35 -2.32 3.18 3.64
C GLY A 35 -2.05 4.35 2.66
N LEU A 36 -1.97 4.06 1.36
CA LEU A 36 -1.82 5.09 0.33
C LEU A 36 -3.09 5.95 0.17
N ILE A 37 -4.27 5.38 0.33
CA ILE A 37 -5.55 6.09 0.32
C ILE A 37 -5.67 7.00 1.56
N ASP A 38 -5.38 6.46 2.74
CA ASP A 38 -5.48 7.18 4.02
C ASP A 38 -4.53 8.38 4.09
N SER A 39 -3.31 8.24 3.56
CA SER A 39 -2.35 9.34 3.42
C SER A 39 -2.67 10.30 2.27
N GLY A 40 -3.55 9.91 1.35
CA GLY A 40 -3.83 10.63 0.11
C GLY A 40 -2.71 10.54 -0.92
N LEU A 41 -1.71 9.68 -0.72
CA LEU A 41 -0.62 9.45 -1.67
C LEU A 41 -1.08 8.72 -2.93
N ALA A 42 -2.07 7.82 -2.83
CA ALA A 42 -2.64 7.11 -3.99
C ALA A 42 -3.06 8.07 -5.13
N TRP A 43 -3.49 9.28 -4.78
CA TRP A 43 -3.97 10.31 -5.70
C TRP A 43 -2.91 11.31 -6.15
N LYS A 44 -1.69 11.19 -5.63
CA LYS A 44 -0.54 12.06 -5.95
C LYS A 44 0.56 11.31 -6.70
N LEU A 45 0.64 10.00 -6.51
CA LEU A 45 1.58 9.13 -7.21
C LEU A 45 1.16 8.94 -8.67
N GLN A 46 2.15 8.87 -9.56
CA GLN A 46 1.93 8.67 -10.99
C GLN A 46 1.80 7.17 -11.34
N GLY A 47 1.37 6.86 -12.57
CA GLY A 47 1.26 5.48 -13.04
C GLY A 47 -0.10 4.87 -12.72
N MET A 48 -0.11 3.67 -12.12
CA MET A 48 -1.34 2.90 -11.88
C MET A 48 -1.93 3.07 -10.47
N TYR A 49 -1.22 3.68 -9.52
CA TYR A 49 -1.66 3.76 -8.12
C TYR A 49 -3.07 4.31 -7.94
N GLY A 50 -3.42 5.43 -8.59
CA GLY A 50 -4.76 6.01 -8.47
C GLY A 50 -5.85 5.07 -9.01
N ARG A 51 -5.63 4.44 -10.18
CA ARG A 51 -6.61 3.52 -10.77
C ARG A 51 -6.77 2.24 -9.96
N CYS A 52 -5.67 1.71 -9.43
CA CYS A 52 -5.71 0.53 -8.56
C CYS A 52 -6.43 0.85 -7.24
N ALA A 53 -6.15 2.00 -6.63
CA ALA A 53 -6.86 2.45 -5.44
C ALA A 53 -8.37 2.59 -5.68
N GLU A 54 -8.77 3.18 -6.81
CA GLU A 54 -10.18 3.30 -7.21
C GLU A 54 -10.84 1.94 -7.37
N ALA A 55 -10.22 1.02 -8.12
CA ALA A 55 -10.75 -0.33 -8.31
C ALA A 55 -10.92 -1.08 -6.97
N LEU A 56 -9.93 -1.01 -6.07
CA LEU A 56 -10.01 -1.66 -4.76
C LEU A 56 -11.10 -1.07 -3.87
N ILE A 57 -11.41 0.23 -4.01
CA ILE A 57 -12.54 0.85 -3.32
C ILE A 57 -13.87 0.37 -3.92
N GLU A 58 -13.99 0.34 -5.24
CA GLU A 58 -15.19 -0.10 -5.94
C GLU A 58 -15.53 -1.57 -5.65
N GLU A 59 -14.51 -2.42 -5.54
CA GLU A 59 -14.65 -3.84 -5.20
C GLU A 59 -14.88 -4.09 -3.70
N GLY A 60 -14.73 -3.07 -2.86
CA GLY A 60 -14.97 -3.15 -1.41
C GLY A 60 -13.81 -3.74 -0.60
N TYR A 61 -12.60 -3.83 -1.18
CA TYR A 61 -11.39 -4.25 -0.48
C TYR A 61 -10.72 -3.11 0.30
N CYS A 62 -10.93 -1.86 -0.13
CA CYS A 62 -10.44 -0.66 0.52
C CYS A 62 -11.58 0.34 0.80
N GLU A 63 -11.37 1.20 1.77
CA GLU A 63 -12.29 2.28 2.13
C GLU A 63 -11.77 3.63 1.61
N PRO A 64 -12.66 4.53 1.14
CA PRO A 64 -12.26 5.87 0.77
C PRO A 64 -11.77 6.65 1.99
N ARG A 65 -10.84 7.59 1.76
CA ARG A 65 -10.29 8.46 2.80
C ARG A 65 -11.41 9.23 3.51
N ARG A 66 -11.51 9.09 4.84
CA ARG A 66 -12.42 9.87 5.69
C ARG A 66 -11.72 11.14 6.20
N PHE A 67 -12.46 12.23 6.31
CA PHE A 67 -11.98 13.54 6.77
C PHE A 67 -12.33 13.79 8.24
#